data_AF-Q645Q1-F1
#
_entry.id   AF-Q645Q1-F1
#
_cell.length_a   1.000
_cell.length_b   1.000
_cell.length_c   1.000
_cell.angle_alpha   90.00
_cell.angle_beta   90.00
_cell.angle_gamma   90.00
#
_symmetry.space_group_name_H-M   'P 1'
#
loop_
_entity.id
_entity.type
_entity.pdbx_description
1 polymer ?
#
loop_
_entity_poly.entity_id
_entity_poly.type
_entity_poly.pdbx_seq_one_letter_code
_entity_poly.pdbx_strand_id
1 'polypeptide(L)'
;MEVRSLTKDNFLEALKDLLENPSYRNNMQRLSRLHRDRPMSPMDTAIFWIEYVIRNKGAGHLKSAGFSLPWYSYFCLDVVVFIFVIIGAFIWGSVLVC
;
A
#
# COMPACT_ATOMS: atom_id res chain seq x y z
N MET A 1 -1.83 -3.60 -10.88
CA MET A 1 -1.06 -4.07 -12.07
C MET A 1 -1.72 -5.33 -12.58
N GLU A 2 -2.47 -5.23 -13.67
CA GLU A 2 -3.10 -6.38 -14.31
C GLU A 2 -2.04 -7.14 -15.11
N VAL A 3 -1.63 -8.31 -14.62
CA VAL A 3 -0.65 -9.19 -15.29
C VAL A 3 -1.20 -9.78 -16.62
N ARG A 4 -2.49 -9.55 -16.91
CA ARG A 4 -3.21 -10.10 -18.06
C ARG A 4 -3.01 -9.33 -19.37
N SER A 5 -2.44 -8.12 -19.35
CA SER A 5 -2.23 -7.26 -20.54
C SER A 5 -0.77 -7.20 -21.02
N LEU A 6 0.10 -8.10 -20.54
CA LEU A 6 1.49 -8.20 -20.98
C LEU A 6 1.58 -8.90 -22.35
N THR A 7 1.40 -8.14 -23.42
CA THR A 7 1.73 -8.58 -24.79
C THR A 7 3.24 -8.59 -24.99
N LYS A 8 3.76 -9.53 -25.81
CA LYS A 8 5.20 -9.67 -26.10
C LYS A 8 5.82 -8.36 -26.59
N ASP A 9 5.12 -7.62 -27.42
CA ASP A 9 5.60 -6.37 -28.02
C ASP A 9 5.76 -5.26 -26.98
N ASN A 10 4.75 -5.05 -26.13
CA ASN A 10 4.81 -4.08 -25.03
C ASN A 10 5.95 -4.41 -24.04
N PHE A 11 6.18 -5.70 -23.76
CA PHE A 11 7.27 -6.12 -22.91
C PHE A 11 8.65 -5.85 -23.54
N LEU A 12 8.79 -6.12 -24.84
CA LEU A 12 10.02 -5.89 -25.59
C LEU A 12 10.33 -4.40 -25.69
N GLU A 13 9.33 -3.57 -25.95
CA GLU A 13 9.45 -2.11 -25.98
C GLU A 13 9.85 -1.54 -24.62
N ALA A 14 9.17 -1.96 -23.54
CA ALA A 14 9.54 -1.55 -22.18
C ALA A 14 10.96 -2.00 -21.80
N LEU A 15 11.40 -3.18 -22.24
CA LEU A 15 12.74 -3.69 -21.94
C LEU A 15 13.82 -2.92 -22.72
N LYS A 16 13.54 -2.55 -23.97
CA LYS A 16 14.40 -1.65 -24.76
C LYS A 16 14.50 -0.27 -24.10
N ASP A 17 13.38 0.32 -23.72
CA ASP A 17 13.35 1.61 -23.01
C ASP A 17 14.20 1.57 -21.74
N LEU A 18 14.07 0.49 -20.96
CA LEU A 18 14.81 0.31 -19.71
C LEU A 18 16.32 0.11 -19.93
N LEU A 19 16.73 -0.53 -21.03
CA LEU A 19 18.14 -0.73 -21.39
C LEU A 19 18.78 0.52 -22.01
N GLU A 20 18.04 1.25 -22.85
CA GLU A 20 18.53 2.42 -23.58
C GLU A 20 18.60 3.66 -22.68
N ASN A 21 17.67 3.80 -21.72
CA ASN A 21 17.66 4.95 -20.82
C ASN A 21 18.54 4.73 -19.57
N PRO A 22 19.70 5.40 -19.44
CA PRO A 22 20.61 5.24 -18.31
C PRO A 22 20.03 5.76 -16.98
N SER A 23 18.97 6.58 -17.04
CA SER A 23 18.26 7.12 -15.86
C SER A 23 17.74 6.00 -14.95
N TYR A 24 17.13 4.95 -15.51
CA TYR A 24 16.61 3.83 -14.74
C TYR A 24 17.72 3.12 -13.96
N ARG A 25 18.85 2.84 -14.63
CA ARG A 25 20.02 2.20 -14.00
C ARG A 25 20.60 3.06 -12.88
N ASN A 26 20.77 4.37 -13.10
CA ASN A 26 21.31 5.29 -12.11
C ASN A 26 20.39 5.39 -10.87
N ASN A 27 19.07 5.47 -11.08
CA ASN A 27 18.09 5.50 -10.00
C ASN A 27 18.06 4.18 -9.22
N MET A 28 18.12 3.03 -9.90
CA MET A 28 18.21 1.72 -9.24
C MET A 28 19.49 1.58 -8.41
N GLN A 29 20.63 2.06 -8.92
CA GLN A 29 21.89 2.04 -8.17
C GLN A 29 21.84 2.97 -6.95
N ARG A 30 21.27 4.17 -7.11
CA ARG A 30 21.06 5.11 -5.99
C ARG A 30 20.17 4.49 -4.92
N LEU A 31 19.05 3.90 -5.31
CA LEU A 31 18.13 3.22 -4.40
C LEU A 31 18.80 2.03 -3.72
N SER A 32 19.60 1.25 -4.44
CA SER A 32 20.36 0.13 -3.90
C SER A 32 21.37 0.58 -2.83
N ARG A 33 22.09 1.69 -3.08
CA ARG A 33 23.00 2.28 -2.08
C ARG A 33 22.23 2.72 -0.84
N LEU A 34 21.15 3.48 -1.01
CA LEU A 34 20.31 3.93 0.11
C LEU A 34 19.73 2.74 0.89
N HIS A 35 19.34 1.66 0.21
CA HIS A 35 18.81 0.47 0.85
C HIS A 35 19.88 -0.32 1.62
N ARG A 36 21.15 -0.21 1.25
CA ARG A 36 22.28 -0.82 1.98
C ARG A 36 22.85 0.10 3.05
N ASP A 37 22.56 1.40 2.96
CA ASP A 37 22.94 2.43 3.91
C ASP A 37 22.08 2.35 5.17
N ARG A 38 22.38 1.34 5.99
CA ARG A 38 21.72 1.10 7.27
C ARG A 38 22.78 0.96 8.36
N PRO A 39 22.53 1.50 9.57
CA PRO A 39 23.50 1.45 10.67
C PRO A 39 23.70 0.05 11.26
N MET A 40 22.73 -0.87 11.08
CA MET A 40 22.80 -2.24 11.58
C MET A 40 22.72 -3.25 10.45
N SER A 41 23.43 -4.39 10.63
CA SER A 41 23.34 -5.50 9.69
C SER A 41 21.91 -6.08 9.68
N PRO A 42 21.48 -6.66 8.55
CA PRO A 42 20.14 -7.26 8.47
C PRO A 42 19.98 -8.44 9.44
N MET A 43 21.07 -9.15 9.76
CA MET A 43 21.06 -10.24 10.72
C MET A 43 20.83 -9.72 12.15
N ASP A 44 21.58 -8.70 12.57
CA ASP A 44 21.44 -8.12 13.91
C ASP A 44 20.07 -7.48 14.09
N THR A 45 19.56 -6.83 13.03
CA THR A 45 18.20 -6.28 13.02
C THR A 45 17.15 -7.38 13.23
N ALA A 46 17.29 -8.53 12.56
CA ALA A 46 16.39 -9.65 12.74
C ALA A 46 16.44 -10.23 14.16
N ILE A 47 17.65 -10.41 14.70
CA ILE A 47 17.85 -10.87 16.09
C ILE A 47 17.19 -9.92 17.08
N PHE A 48 17.39 -8.61 16.91
CA PHE A 48 16.77 -7.58 17.74
C PHE A 48 15.25 -7.67 17.73
N TRP A 49 14.62 -7.80 16.55
CA TRP A 49 13.17 -7.91 16.46
C TRP A 49 12.63 -9.21 17.04
N ILE A 50 13.35 -10.33 16.88
CA ILE A 50 12.98 -11.61 17.49
C ILE A 50 13.00 -11.49 19.01
N GLU A 51 14.09 -10.97 19.58
CA GLU A 51 14.19 -10.75 21.03
C GLU A 51 13.12 -9.78 21.53
N TYR A 52 12.88 -8.71 20.78
CA TYR A 52 11.84 -7.74 21.10
C TYR A 52 10.45 -8.37 21.16
N VAL A 53 10.10 -9.24 20.20
CA VAL A 53 8.81 -9.94 20.18
C VAL A 53 8.68 -10.91 21.35
N ILE A 54 9.74 -11.67 21.66
CA ILE A 54 9.77 -12.60 22.80
C ILE A 54 9.60 -11.83 24.12
N ARG A 55 10.36 -10.75 24.31
CA ARG A 55 10.33 -9.92 25.53
C ARG A 55 8.97 -9.25 25.74
N ASN A 56 8.31 -8.83 24.67
CA ASN A 56 7.02 -8.16 24.72
C ASN A 56 5.82 -9.11 24.49
N LYS A 57 6.00 -10.43 24.72
CA LYS A 57 4.94 -11.46 24.64
C LYS A 57 4.07 -11.34 23.38
N GLY A 58 4.72 -11.23 22.21
CA GLY A 58 4.03 -11.17 20.91
C GLY A 58 3.82 -9.77 20.34
N ALA A 59 4.26 -8.71 21.05
CA ALA A 59 4.26 -7.32 20.57
C ALA A 59 2.94 -6.92 19.88
N GLY A 60 1.81 -7.07 20.58
CA GLY A 60 0.47 -6.82 20.02
C GLY A 60 0.29 -5.43 19.39
N HIS A 61 1.09 -4.44 19.82
CA HIS A 61 1.12 -3.08 19.25
C HIS A 61 1.84 -2.96 17.90
N LEU A 62 2.65 -3.94 17.48
CA LEU A 62 3.26 -3.98 16.13
C LEU A 62 2.33 -4.59 15.09
N LYS A 63 1.26 -5.26 15.54
CA LYS A 63 0.23 -5.75 14.64
C LYS A 63 -0.49 -4.54 14.06
N SER A 64 -0.60 -4.48 12.72
CA SER A 64 -1.39 -3.41 12.11
C SER A 64 -2.80 -3.45 12.68
N ALA A 65 -3.26 -2.33 13.26
CA ALA A 65 -4.61 -2.22 13.83
C ALA A 65 -5.70 -2.61 12.80
N GLY A 66 -5.36 -2.50 11.51
CA GLY A 66 -6.07 -3.04 10.34
C GLY A 66 -6.66 -4.44 10.53
N PHE A 67 -5.90 -5.36 11.14
CA PHE A 67 -6.33 -6.76 11.28
C PHE A 67 -7.28 -7.02 12.45
N SER A 68 -7.35 -6.11 13.42
CA SER A 68 -8.28 -6.21 14.56
C SER A 68 -9.57 -5.43 14.33
N LEU A 69 -9.68 -4.66 13.24
CA LEU A 69 -10.90 -3.92 12.96
C LEU A 69 -11.99 -4.87 12.43
N PRO A 70 -13.20 -4.78 12.98
CA PRO A 70 -14.35 -5.45 12.41
C PRO A 70 -14.66 -4.86 11.03
N TRP A 71 -15.22 -5.68 10.14
CA TRP A 71 -15.46 -5.35 8.73
C TRP A 71 -16.19 -4.01 8.52
N TYR A 72 -17.16 -3.67 9.38
CA TYR A 72 -17.92 -2.43 9.28
C TYR A 72 -17.06 -1.16 9.51
N SER A 73 -16.06 -1.24 10.40
CA SER A 73 -15.13 -0.14 10.66
C SER A 73 -14.06 -0.06 9.59
N TYR A 74 -13.67 -1.20 9.01
CA TYR A 74 -12.75 -1.24 7.88
C TYR A 74 -13.35 -0.58 6.63
N PHE A 75 -14.64 -0.80 6.37
CA PHE A 75 -15.34 -0.21 5.23
C PHE A 75 -15.97 1.16 5.52
N CYS A 76 -15.76 1.74 6.71
CA CYS A 76 -16.34 3.03 7.12
C CYS A 76 -17.84 3.14 6.79
N LEU A 77 -18.64 2.14 7.20
CA LEU A 77 -20.05 2.01 6.82
C LEU A 77 -20.89 3.25 7.21
N ASP A 78 -20.53 3.92 8.30
CA ASP A 78 -21.14 5.20 8.73
C ASP A 78 -21.04 6.30 7.66
N VAL A 79 -19.85 6.45 7.04
CA VAL A 79 -19.62 7.43 5.97
C VAL A 79 -20.44 7.10 4.72
N VAL A 80 -20.56 5.81 4.40
CA VAL A 80 -21.36 5.34 3.26
C VAL A 80 -22.84 5.68 3.47
N VAL A 81 -23.38 5.39 4.67
CA VAL A 81 -24.76 5.72 5.01
C VAL A 81 -24.99 7.23 4.97
N PHE A 82 -24.07 8.03 5.52
CA PHE A 82 -24.17 9.49 5.48
C PHE A 82 -24.23 10.03 4.04
N ILE A 83 -23.41 9.50 3.13
CA ILE A 83 -23.44 9.88 1.71
C ILE A 83 -24.78 9.50 1.06
N PHE A 84 -25.29 8.29 1.30
CA PHE A 84 -26.60 7.88 0.76
C PHE A 84 -27.75 8.75 1.26
N VAL A 85 -27.73 9.15 2.54
CA VAL A 85 -28.74 10.04 3.11
C VAL A 85 -28.71 11.41 2.43
N ILE A 86 -27.52 11.98 2.20
CA ILE A 86 -27.38 13.27 1.51
C ILE A 86 -27.92 13.18 0.08
N ILE A 87 -27.55 12.14 -0.66
CA ILE A 87 -28.01 11.94 -2.05
C ILE A 87 -29.53 11.74 -2.06
N GLY A 88 -30.08 10.93 -1.16
CA GLY A 88 -31.51 10.70 -1.04
C GLY A 88 -32.28 11.97 -0.69
N ALA A 89 -31.79 12.77 0.25
CA ALA A 89 -32.38 14.06 0.61
C ALA A 89 -32.34 15.06 -0.54
N PHE A 90 -31.26 15.09 -1.30
CA PHE A 90 -31.13 15.93 -2.49
C PHE A 90 -32.14 15.54 -3.58
N ILE A 91 -32.24 14.24 -3.87
CA ILE A 91 -33.22 13.70 -4.84
C ILE A 91 -34.64 14.01 -4.36
N TRP A 92 -34.94 13.76 -3.09
CA TRP A 92 -36.27 14.02 -2.53
C TRP A 92 -36.64 15.50 -2.59
N GLY A 93 -35.70 16.39 -2.26
CA GLY A 93 -35.86 17.84 -2.41
C GLY A 93 -36.10 18.27 -3.86
N SER A 94 -35.36 17.72 -4.83
CA SER A 94 -35.58 18.01 -6.25
C SER A 94 -36.94 17.54 -6.77
N VAL A 95 -37.43 16.39 -6.32
CA VAL A 95 -38.73 15.85 -6.71
C VAL A 95 -39.88 16.62 -6.06
N LEU A 96 -39.69 17.15 -4.85
CA LEU A 96 -40.68 17.97 -4.15
C LEU A 96 -40.79 19.40 -4.71
N VAL A 97 -39.70 19.91 -5.30
CA VAL A 97 -39.65 21.25 -5.92
C VAL A 97 -40.19 21.25 -7.36
N CYS A 98 -40.16 20.11 -8.05
CA CYS A 98 -40.85 19.90 -9.33
C CYS A 98 -42.36 19.69 -9.14
#